data_AF-A0A246RPS2-F1
#
_entry.id   AF-A0A246RPS2-F1
#
_cell.length_a   1.000
_cell.length_b   1.000
_cell.length_c   1.000
_cell.angle_alpha   90.00
_cell.angle_beta   90.00
_cell.angle_gamma   90.00
#
_symmetry.space_group_name_H-M   'P 1'
#
loop_
_entity.id
_entity.type
_entity.pdbx_description
1 polymer ?
#
loop_
_entity_poly.entity_id
_entity_poly.type
_entity_poly.pdbx_seq_one_letter_code
_entity_poly.pdbx_strand_id
1 'polypeptide(L)'
;MTLHVIAVYHNTDSRFLPHQPGHTLTQVISHWRHLPDTATPQHTADWISTLFNVDLDTLEANRAAPHGEADFLIACTYRLLRLRSLSTGDVVAVTARGDTTWLACEFVGWKPIDTPTRLTGAPLTAAGVEQQLRRDRRA
;
A
#
# COMPACT_ATOMS: atom_id res chain seq x y z
N MET A 1 -17.68 3.03 -12.24
CA MET A 1 -16.36 2.44 -11.95
C MET A 1 -15.32 3.51 -12.20
N THR A 2 -14.54 3.86 -11.19
CA THR A 2 -13.52 4.91 -11.27
C THR A 2 -12.15 4.27 -11.12
N LEU A 3 -11.18 4.69 -11.95
CA LEU A 3 -9.79 4.26 -11.81
C LEU A 3 -9.17 4.97 -10.60
N HIS A 4 -8.63 4.17 -9.68
CA HIS A 4 -7.92 4.64 -8.50
C HIS A 4 -6.44 4.28 -8.61
N VAL A 5 -5.57 5.18 -8.15
CA VAL A 5 -4.17 4.88 -7.86
C VAL A 5 -4.02 4.84 -6.35
N ILE A 6 -3.55 3.71 -5.83
CA ILE A 6 -3.43 3.47 -4.40
C ILE A 6 -1.96 3.23 -4.11
N ALA A 7 -1.35 4.14 -3.34
CA ALA A 7 0.06 4.11 -2.99
C ALA A 7 0.22 3.90 -1.50
N VAL A 8 1.15 3.02 -1.12
CA VAL A 8 1.47 2.73 0.29
C VAL A 8 2.84 3.27 0.61
N TYR A 9 2.92 3.93 1.76
CA TYR A 9 4.10 4.57 2.27
C TYR A 9 4.42 4.04 3.65
N HIS A 10 5.67 3.59 3.83
CA HIS A 10 6.18 3.27 5.15
C HIS A 10 6.76 4.50 5.83
N ASN A 11 6.35 4.72 7.07
CA ASN A 11 7.03 5.68 7.93
C ASN A 11 8.40 5.12 8.33
N THR A 12 9.43 5.92 8.06
CA THR A 12 10.83 5.57 8.29
C THR A 12 11.40 6.22 9.56
N ASP A 13 10.75 7.27 10.08
CA ASP A 13 11.18 7.97 11.28
C ASP A 13 10.64 7.30 12.55
N SER A 14 9.41 6.80 12.52
CA SER A 14 8.76 6.18 13.69
C SER A 14 7.99 4.93 13.30
N ARG A 15 8.61 3.75 13.49
CA ARG A 15 7.92 2.48 13.26
C ARG A 15 6.91 2.22 14.39
N PHE A 16 5.70 1.83 14.02
CA PHE A 16 4.62 1.42 14.95
C PHE A 16 4.12 2.51 15.89
N LEU A 17 4.39 3.78 15.58
CA LEU A 17 3.88 4.95 16.30
C LEU A 17 3.05 5.83 15.35
N PRO A 18 2.04 6.54 15.86
CA PRO A 18 1.21 7.43 15.04
C PRO A 18 2.03 8.38 14.18
N HIS A 19 1.58 8.59 12.95
CA HIS A 19 2.20 9.53 12.04
C HIS A 19 2.12 10.96 12.60
N GLN A 20 3.20 11.72 12.46
CA GLN A 20 3.24 13.15 12.80
C GLN A 20 3.65 13.96 11.57
N PRO A 21 3.13 15.20 11.44
CA PRO A 21 3.58 16.12 10.40
C PRO A 21 5.10 16.25 10.39
N GLY A 22 5.71 16.12 9.21
CA GLY A 22 7.15 16.20 9.03
C GLY A 22 7.89 14.86 9.12
N HIS A 23 7.21 13.75 9.43
CA HIS A 23 7.81 12.42 9.28
C HIS A 23 8.10 12.08 7.81
N THR A 24 9.19 11.35 7.61
CA THR A 24 9.64 10.85 6.32
C THR A 24 8.90 9.57 5.95
N LEU A 25 8.22 9.62 4.82
CA LEU A 25 7.41 8.53 4.28
C LEU A 25 8.05 8.02 2.99
N THR A 26 8.40 6.73 2.96
CA THR A 26 8.93 6.08 1.75
C THR A 26 7.83 5.33 1.04
N GLN A 27 7.54 5.69 -0.21
CA GLN A 27 6.65 4.90 -1.06
C GLN A 27 7.26 3.52 -1.31
N VAL A 28 6.52 2.46 -0.99
CA VAL A 28 7.01 1.08 -1.13
C VAL A 28 6.30 0.31 -2.23
N ILE A 29 5.05 0.66 -2.53
CA ILE A 29 4.30 0.08 -3.63
C ILE A 29 3.18 1.03 -4.06
N SER A 30 2.76 0.92 -5.30
CA SER A 30 1.49 1.49 -5.76
C SER A 30 0.82 0.55 -6.74
N HIS A 31 -0.49 0.58 -6.79
CA HIS A 31 -1.27 -0.21 -7.72
C HIS A 31 -2.43 0.61 -8.29
N TRP A 32 -2.84 0.26 -9.50
CA TRP A 32 -3.95 0.88 -10.21
C TRP A 32 -5.12 -0.08 -10.19
N ARG A 33 -6.32 0.40 -9.84
CA ARG A 33 -7.50 -0.46 -9.74
C ARG A 33 -8.78 0.29 -10.09
N HIS A 34 -9.65 -0.34 -10.87
CA HIS A 34 -11.02 0.11 -11.01
C HIS A 34 -11.83 -0.31 -9.78
N LEU A 35 -12.39 0.68 -9.09
CA LEU A 35 -13.26 0.47 -7.93
C LEU A 35 -14.67 1.02 -8.23
N PRO A 36 -15.71 0.51 -7.53
CA PRO A 36 -17.04 1.12 -7.56
C PRO A 36 -16.97 2.61 -7.23
N ASP A 37 -17.87 3.41 -7.80
CA ASP A 37 -17.88 4.86 -7.55
C ASP A 37 -18.28 5.19 -6.09
N THR A 38 -18.80 4.20 -5.36
CA THR A 38 -19.11 4.25 -3.93
C THR A 38 -17.91 3.90 -3.04
N ALA A 39 -16.77 3.51 -3.60
CA ALA A 39 -15.58 3.18 -2.82
C ALA A 39 -15.05 4.44 -2.13
N THR A 40 -14.94 4.39 -0.80
CA THR A 40 -14.34 5.46 -0.02
C THR A 40 -12.83 5.25 0.10
N PRO A 41 -12.03 6.33 0.25
CA PRO A 41 -10.61 6.20 0.56
C PRO A 41 -10.33 5.32 1.78
N GLN A 42 -11.15 5.41 2.82
CA GLN A 42 -11.01 4.64 4.06
C GLN A 42 -11.25 3.15 3.82
N HIS A 43 -12.33 2.76 3.13
CA HIS A 43 -12.54 1.34 2.79
C HIS A 43 -11.43 0.79 1.89
N THR A 44 -10.89 1.63 1.00
CA THR A 44 -9.75 1.27 0.16
C THR A 44 -8.48 1.06 0.99
N ALA A 45 -8.24 1.90 1.99
CA ALA A 45 -7.14 1.76 2.93
C ALA A 45 -7.28 0.53 3.84
N ASP A 46 -8.48 0.24 4.34
CA ASP A 46 -8.78 -0.98 5.10
C ASP A 46 -8.51 -2.25 4.28
N TRP A 47 -8.98 -2.26 3.04
CA TRP A 47 -8.73 -3.38 2.13
C TRP A 47 -7.22 -3.59 1.88
N ILE A 48 -6.46 -2.54 1.56
CA ILE A 48 -5.02 -2.70 1.28
C ILE A 48 -4.21 -3.10 2.52
N SER A 49 -4.60 -2.60 3.70
CA SER A 49 -3.99 -3.01 4.97
C SER A 49 -4.25 -4.48 5.28
N THR A 50 -5.50 -4.93 5.11
CA THR A 50 -5.86 -6.35 5.24
C THR A 50 -5.03 -7.19 4.28
N LEU A 51 -4.96 -6.78 3.01
CA LEU A 51 -4.25 -7.52 1.97
C LEU A 51 -2.76 -7.69 2.27
N PHE A 52 -2.11 -6.65 2.80
CA PHE A 52 -0.69 -6.69 3.13
C PHE A 52 -0.36 -7.26 4.50
N ASN A 53 -1.36 -7.63 5.30
CA ASN A 53 -1.17 -8.19 6.64
C ASN A 53 -1.71 -9.62 6.79
N VAL A 54 -2.61 -10.06 5.91
CA VAL A 54 -3.13 -11.44 5.90
C VAL A 54 -2.08 -12.43 5.36
N ASP A 55 -2.23 -13.70 5.75
CA ASP A 55 -1.43 -14.81 5.25
C ASP A 55 -1.76 -15.15 3.80
N LEU A 56 -0.74 -15.52 3.02
CA LEU A 56 -0.91 -15.86 1.60
C LEU A 56 -1.82 -17.06 1.39
N ASP A 57 -1.81 -18.05 2.29
CA ASP A 57 -2.68 -19.25 2.20
C ASP A 57 -4.17 -18.88 2.23
N THR A 58 -4.53 -17.87 3.04
CA THR A 58 -5.90 -17.35 3.11
C THR A 58 -6.30 -16.67 1.80
N LEU A 59 -5.37 -15.92 1.19
CA LEU A 59 -5.62 -15.28 -0.11
C LEU A 59 -5.67 -16.31 -1.23
N GLU A 60 -4.82 -17.33 -1.19
CA GLU A 60 -4.77 -18.42 -2.16
C GLU A 60 -6.11 -19.18 -2.22
N ALA A 61 -6.66 -19.53 -1.06
CA ALA A 61 -7.96 -20.17 -0.95
C ALA A 61 -9.10 -19.32 -1.56
N ASN A 62 -8.94 -18.00 -1.63
CA ASN A 62 -9.94 -17.05 -2.13
C ASN A 62 -9.68 -16.56 -3.57
N ARG A 63 -8.72 -17.13 -4.31
CA ARG A 63 -8.36 -16.66 -5.67
C ARG A 63 -9.51 -16.62 -6.66
N ALA A 64 -10.47 -17.53 -6.53
CA ALA A 64 -11.64 -17.62 -7.41
C ALA A 64 -12.72 -16.55 -7.12
N ALA A 65 -12.61 -15.83 -5.99
CA ALA A 65 -13.53 -14.73 -5.69
C ALA A 65 -13.33 -13.57 -6.69
N PRO A 66 -14.32 -12.66 -6.83
CA PRO A 66 -14.15 -11.44 -7.63
C PRO A 66 -12.90 -10.67 -7.18
N HIS A 67 -11.98 -10.45 -8.12
CA HIS A 67 -10.65 -9.85 -7.90
C HIS A 67 -9.68 -10.65 -7.01
N GLY A 68 -10.03 -11.85 -6.55
CA GLY A 68 -9.19 -12.67 -5.67
C GLY A 68 -7.80 -12.96 -6.24
N GLU A 69 -7.72 -13.27 -7.54
CA GLU A 69 -6.43 -13.45 -8.23
C GLU A 69 -5.57 -12.18 -8.19
N ALA A 70 -6.17 -11.02 -8.46
CA ALA A 70 -5.42 -9.75 -8.45
C ALA A 70 -4.93 -9.41 -7.05
N ASP A 71 -5.77 -9.61 -6.04
CA ASP A 71 -5.43 -9.41 -4.62
C ASP A 71 -4.26 -10.31 -4.22
N PHE A 72 -4.35 -11.62 -4.52
CA PHE A 72 -3.29 -12.59 -4.25
C PHE A 72 -1.96 -12.17 -4.88
N LEU A 73 -1.94 -11.80 -6.16
CA LEU A 73 -0.71 -11.38 -6.86
C LEU A 73 -0.11 -10.08 -6.29
N ILE A 74 -0.95 -9.14 -5.87
CA ILE A 74 -0.51 -7.90 -5.21
C ILE A 74 0.17 -8.23 -3.87
N ALA A 75 -0.44 -9.11 -3.06
CA ALA A 75 0.14 -9.56 -1.80
C ALA A 75 1.44 -10.34 -2.00
N CYS A 76 1.50 -11.25 -2.98
CA CYS A 76 2.73 -11.95 -3.36
C CYS A 76 3.85 -10.98 -3.73
N THR A 77 3.56 -9.96 -4.54
CA THR A 77 4.54 -8.94 -4.91
C THR A 77 5.07 -8.23 -3.67
N TYR A 78 4.19 -7.83 -2.76
CA TYR A 78 4.57 -7.18 -1.50
C TYR A 78 5.51 -8.05 -0.65
N ARG A 79 5.23 -9.35 -0.54
CA ARG A 79 6.05 -10.32 0.19
C ARG A 79 7.38 -10.61 -0.49
N LEU A 80 7.40 -10.75 -1.82
CA LEU A 80 8.63 -10.96 -2.60
C LEU A 80 9.59 -9.76 -2.49
N LEU A 81 9.05 -8.54 -2.39
CA LEU A 81 9.82 -7.33 -2.11
C LEU A 81 10.34 -7.25 -0.66
N ARG A 82 10.03 -8.24 0.19
CA ARG A 82 10.41 -8.31 1.61
C ARG A 82 10.00 -7.07 2.40
N LEU A 83 8.86 -6.48 2.04
CA LEU A 83 8.30 -5.34 2.73
C LEU A 83 7.71 -5.79 4.07
N ARG A 84 7.87 -4.94 5.11
CA ARG A 84 7.27 -5.19 6.41
C ARG A 84 5.75 -5.05 6.35
N SER A 85 5.04 -5.58 7.34
CA SER A 85 3.60 -5.36 7.50
C SER A 85 3.25 -3.87 7.50
N LEU A 86 2.08 -3.56 6.94
CA LEU A 86 1.49 -2.23 7.03
C LEU A 86 1.00 -2.04 8.47
N SER A 87 1.43 -0.97 9.13
CA SER A 87 1.16 -0.78 10.56
C SER A 87 0.92 0.68 10.92
N THR A 88 0.56 0.93 12.18
CA THR A 88 0.42 2.28 12.73
C THR A 88 1.62 3.18 12.36
N GLY A 89 1.30 4.38 11.89
CA GLY A 89 2.26 5.35 11.38
C GLY A 89 2.47 5.31 9.87
N ASP A 90 2.14 4.20 9.21
CA ASP A 90 2.16 4.11 7.75
C ASP A 90 1.03 4.90 7.12
N VAL A 91 1.20 5.25 5.84
CA VAL A 91 0.27 6.12 5.13
C VAL A 91 -0.15 5.46 3.83
N VAL A 92 -1.44 5.58 3.51
CA VAL A 92 -2.01 5.22 2.21
C VAL A 92 -2.48 6.50 1.52
N ALA A 93 -2.08 6.68 0.27
CA ALA A 93 -2.62 7.69 -0.61
C ALA A 93 -3.59 7.03 -1.60
N VAL A 94 -4.82 7.54 -1.68
CA VAL A 94 -5.83 7.09 -2.63
C VAL A 94 -6.14 8.24 -3.57
N THR A 95 -5.75 8.11 -4.83
CA THR A 95 -5.99 9.10 -5.87
C THR A 95 -7.13 8.65 -6.79
N ALA A 96 -8.15 9.47 -6.94
CA ALA A 96 -9.27 9.23 -7.85
C ALA A 96 -9.72 10.56 -8.48
N ARG A 97 -10.00 10.54 -9.79
CA ARG A 97 -10.48 11.73 -10.54
C ARG A 97 -9.59 12.99 -10.40
N GLY A 98 -8.30 12.79 -10.13
CA GLY A 98 -7.33 13.87 -9.95
C GLY A 98 -7.11 14.28 -8.48
N ASP A 99 -8.00 13.88 -7.57
CA ASP A 99 -7.91 14.22 -6.15
C ASP A 99 -7.24 13.09 -5.36
N THR A 100 -6.32 13.45 -4.46
CA THR A 100 -5.64 12.48 -3.59
C THR A 100 -6.05 12.68 -2.14
N THR A 101 -6.56 11.62 -1.53
CA THR A 101 -6.81 11.57 -0.08
C THR A 101 -5.68 10.81 0.59
N TRP A 102 -5.04 11.43 1.58
CA TRP A 102 -3.97 10.84 2.37
C TRP A 102 -4.51 10.36 3.71
N LEU A 103 -4.20 9.12 4.07
CA LEU A 103 -4.73 8.45 5.25
C LEU A 103 -3.56 7.85 6.04
N ALA A 104 -3.35 8.31 7.27
CA ALA A 104 -2.46 7.66 8.21
C ALA A 104 -3.16 6.49 8.91
N CYS A 105 -2.46 5.36 8.98
CA CYS A 105 -2.87 4.22 9.79
C CYS A 105 -2.68 4.58 11.26
N GLU A 106 -3.76 4.58 12.01
CA GLU A 106 -3.76 4.80 13.46
C GLU A 106 -3.89 3.47 14.20
N PHE A 107 -3.88 3.49 15.53
CA PHE A 107 -4.20 2.30 16.32
C PHE A 107 -5.61 1.79 16.03
N VAL A 108 -6.53 2.70 15.70
CA VAL A 108 -7.91 2.40 15.35
C VAL A 108 -8.25 3.14 14.05
N GLY A 109 -8.30 2.39 12.96
CA GLY A 109 -8.73 2.87 11.64
C GLY A 109 -7.76 3.85 10.99
N TRP A 110 -8.32 4.82 10.27
CA TRP A 110 -7.59 5.73 9.40
C TRP A 110 -7.90 7.18 9.72
N LYS A 111 -6.84 7.98 9.84
CA LYS A 111 -6.95 9.42 10.03
C LYS A 111 -6.57 10.16 8.74
N PRO A 112 -7.45 11.01 8.20
CA PRO A 112 -7.08 11.93 7.13
C PRO A 112 -5.94 12.85 7.58
N ILE A 113 -4.95 13.02 6.71
CA ILE A 113 -3.82 13.92 6.92
C ILE A 113 -3.66 14.83 5.71
N ASP A 114 -2.96 15.95 5.90
CA ASP A 114 -2.53 16.79 4.79
C ASP A 114 -1.51 16.07 3.92
N THR A 115 -1.32 16.55 2.69
CA THR A 115 -0.29 16.05 1.78
C THR A 115 1.08 16.06 2.47
N PRO A 116 1.76 14.91 2.64
CA PRO A 116 3.04 14.86 3.32
C PRO A 116 4.12 15.63 2.54
N THR A 117 4.98 16.34 3.26
CA THR A 117 6.04 17.18 2.68
C THR A 117 7.36 16.45 2.48
N ARG A 118 7.55 15.28 3.11
CA ARG A 118 8.79 14.48 3.05
C ARG A 118 8.52 13.08 2.50
N LEU A 119 8.29 13.02 1.20
CA LEU A 119 8.13 11.77 0.48
C LEU A 119 9.46 11.32 -0.12
N THR A 120 9.80 10.05 0.06
CA THR A 120 10.94 9.39 -0.59
C THR A 120 10.49 8.10 -1.27
N GLY A 121 11.40 7.44 -1.97
CA GLY A 121 11.08 6.26 -2.76
C GLY A 121 10.38 6.60 -4.07
N ALA A 122 9.92 5.56 -4.75
CA ALA A 122 9.22 5.68 -6.02
C ALA A 122 8.24 4.51 -6.17
N PRO A 123 7.21 4.66 -7.03
CA PRO A 123 6.41 3.52 -7.48
C PRO A 123 7.29 2.35 -7.94
N LEU A 124 6.79 1.13 -7.76
CA LEU A 124 7.46 -0.04 -8.30
C LEU A 124 7.52 0.07 -9.83
N THR A 125 8.74 0.08 -10.37
CA THR A 125 9.00 0.11 -11.81
C THR A 125 9.58 -1.22 -12.27
N ALA A 126 9.47 -1.54 -13.56
CA ALA A 126 10.09 -2.74 -14.13
C ALA A 126 11.61 -2.77 -13.87
N ALA A 127 12.30 -1.63 -13.99
CA ALA A 127 13.72 -1.51 -13.65
C ALA A 127 13.99 -1.80 -12.17
N GLY A 128 13.13 -1.32 -11.27
CA GLY A 128 13.20 -1.62 -9.84
C GLY A 128 13.04 -3.11 -9.53
N VAL A 129 12.09 -3.78 -10.20
CA VAL A 129 11.89 -5.24 -10.07
C VAL A 129 13.14 -6.00 -10.54
N GLU A 130 13.65 -5.70 -11.74
CA GLU A 130 14.87 -6.32 -12.28
C GLU A 130 16.08 -6.13 -11.36
N GLN A 131 16.23 -4.93 -10.79
CA GLN A 131 17.29 -4.67 -9.83
C GLN A 131 17.15 -5.52 -8.56
N GLN A 132 15.93 -5.66 -8.04
CA GLN A 132 15.67 -6.46 -6.85
C GLN A 132 15.96 -7.96 -7.11
N LEU A 133 15.50 -8.51 -8.23
CA LEU A 133 15.80 -9.89 -8.62
C LEU A 133 17.31 -10.15 -8.75
N ARG A 134 18.08 -9.17 -9.24
CA ARG A 134 19.55 -9.28 -9.32
C ARG A 134 20.22 -9.25 -7.95
N ARG A 135 19.69 -8.52 -6.97
CA ARG A 135 20.20 -8.52 -5.59
C ARG A 135 19.96 -9.87 -4.93
N ASP A 136 18.77 -10.42 -5.09
CA ASP A 136 18.40 -11.69 -4.46
C ASP A 136 19.16 -12.88 -5.05
N ARG A 137 19.58 -12.84 -6.33
CA ARG A 137 20.48 -13.86 -6.91
C ARG A 137 21.91 -13.83 -6.39
N ARG A 138 22.32 -12.76 -5.70
CA ARG A 138 23.69 -12.56 -5.20
C ARG A 138 23.82 -12.79 -3.69
N ALA A 139 22.69 -12.93 -2.99
CA ALA A 139 22.61 -13.23 -1.56
C ALA A 139 22.47 -14.74 -1.34
#